data_AF-A0A069IMX4-F1
#
_entry.id   AF-A0A069IMX4-F1
#
_cell.length_a   1.000
_cell.length_b   1.000
_cell.length_c   1.000
_cell.angle_alpha   90.00
_cell.angle_beta   90.00
_cell.angle_gamma   90.00
#
_symmetry.space_group_name_H-M   'P 1'
#
loop_
_entity.id
_entity.type
_entity.pdbx_description
1 polymer ?
#
loop_
_entity_poly.entity_id
_entity_poly.type
_entity_poly.pdbx_seq_one_letter_code
_entity_poly.pdbx_strand_id
1 'polypeptide(L)'
;MQDFLVFLLVGFLAQSVDGALGMAYGVISSTVLLSFGVPPATASASVHAAEVFTTAASAGSHTVNKNVNWKLFVPLAMGGVVGGCLGAFVLTSIDGDLVKPWITAYLAIMGGVIIWRATRQTRARIFPVRFAGPLGVV
;
A
#
# COMPACT_ATOMS: atom_id res chain seq x y z
N MET A 1 21.54 12.21 14.13
CA MET A 1 20.66 11.82 15.27
C MET A 1 19.31 12.52 15.21
N GLN A 2 19.25 13.82 14.88
CA GLN A 2 17.99 14.54 14.73
C GLN A 2 17.12 13.96 13.60
N ASP A 3 17.69 13.65 12.43
CA ASP A 3 16.93 13.08 11.30
C ASP A 3 16.30 11.72 11.64
N PHE A 4 17.01 10.88 12.38
CA PHE A 4 16.49 9.59 12.85
C PHE A 4 15.28 9.75 13.76
N LEU A 5 15.33 10.69 14.71
CA LEU A 5 14.20 11.00 15.60
C LEU A 5 12.99 11.52 14.82
N VAL A 6 13.23 12.38 13.81
CA VAL A 6 12.17 12.88 12.93
C VAL A 6 11.54 11.75 12.13
N PHE A 7 12.35 10.89 11.50
CA PHE A 7 11.85 9.74 10.73
C PHE A 7 11.13 8.72 11.60
N LEU A 8 11.60 8.49 12.82
CA LEU A 8 10.92 7.62 13.79
C LEU A 8 9.53 8.16 14.14
N LEU A 9 9.43 9.45 14.42
CA LEU A 9 8.17 10.10 14.80
C LEU A 9 7.20 10.15 13.62
N VAL A 10 7.68 10.53 12.43
CA VAL A 10 6.89 10.50 11.19
C VAL A 10 6.42 9.08 10.88
N GLY A 11 7.31 8.08 10.93
CA GLY A 11 6.97 6.69 10.65
C GLY A 11 5.91 6.15 11.63
N PHE A 12 6.03 6.50 12.91
CA PHE A 12 5.03 6.15 13.93
C PHE A 12 3.66 6.77 13.63
N LEU A 13 3.62 8.07 13.29
CA LEU A 13 2.36 8.75 12.93
C LEU A 13 1.78 8.21 11.64
N ALA A 14 2.62 7.99 10.62
CA ALA A 14 2.23 7.39 9.35
C ALA A 14 1.58 6.03 9.59
N GLN A 15 2.20 5.18 10.42
CA GLN A 15 1.65 3.86 10.73
C GLN A 15 0.39 3.91 11.58
N SER A 16 0.25 4.91 12.45
CA SER A 16 -0.98 5.08 13.24
C SER A 16 -2.18 5.41 12.33
N VAL A 17 -1.97 6.24 11.31
CA VAL A 17 -2.99 6.54 10.29
C VAL A 17 -3.23 5.33 9.39
N ASP A 18 -2.16 4.63 9.00
CA ASP A 18 -2.22 3.45 8.16
C ASP A 18 -2.93 2.27 8.84
N GLY A 19 -2.69 2.02 10.12
CA GLY A 19 -3.42 0.99 10.87
C GLY A 19 -4.93 1.23 10.92
N ALA A 20 -5.37 2.48 10.77
CA ALA A 20 -6.79 2.82 10.72
C ALA A 20 -7.39 2.81 9.29
N LEU A 21 -6.62 3.23 8.27
CA LEU A 21 -7.09 3.41 6.89
C LEU A 21 -6.64 2.33 5.90
N GLY A 22 -5.48 1.71 6.16
CA GLY A 22 -4.86 0.61 5.43
C GLY A 22 -4.03 0.97 4.18
N MET A 23 -3.91 2.25 3.82
CA MET A 23 -3.28 2.69 2.54
C MET A 23 -2.43 3.98 2.67
N ALA A 24 -2.20 4.47 3.89
CA ALA A 24 -1.67 5.81 4.14
C ALA A 24 -0.15 5.85 4.38
N TYR A 25 0.45 4.74 4.83
CA TYR A 25 1.87 4.71 5.22
C TYR A 25 2.78 5.14 4.07
N GLY A 26 2.57 4.56 2.88
CA GLY A 26 3.41 4.83 1.71
C GLY A 26 3.40 6.28 1.27
N VAL A 27 2.24 6.95 1.29
CA VAL A 27 2.09 8.34 0.87
C VAL A 27 2.83 9.28 1.84
N ILE A 28 2.63 9.10 3.14
CA ILE A 28 3.24 9.97 4.16
C ILE A 28 4.76 9.75 4.19
N SER A 29 5.20 8.50 4.30
CA SER A 29 6.62 8.16 4.42
C SER A 29 7.41 8.51 3.16
N SER A 30 6.87 8.25 1.96
CA SER A 30 7.55 8.63 0.71
C SER A 30 7.64 10.15 0.56
N THR A 31 6.61 10.89 0.92
CA THR A 31 6.62 12.36 0.87
C THR A 31 7.71 12.94 1.77
N VAL A 32 7.84 12.44 3.00
CA VAL A 32 8.88 12.89 3.92
C VAL A 32 10.27 12.48 3.42
N LEU A 33 10.49 11.22 3.03
CA LEU A 33 11.80 10.78 2.54
C LEU A 33 12.25 11.59 1.31
N LEU A 34 11.36 11.81 0.35
CA LEU A 34 11.65 12.64 -0.83
C LEU A 34 11.91 14.10 -0.46
N SER A 35 11.18 14.66 0.52
CA SER A 35 11.38 16.04 0.99
C SER A 35 12.75 16.23 1.66
N PHE A 36 13.28 15.18 2.27
CA PHE A 36 14.64 15.15 2.85
C PHE A 36 15.73 14.80 1.82
N GLY A 37 15.37 14.69 0.53
CA GLY A 37 16.33 14.47 -0.56
C GLY A 37 16.75 13.00 -0.75
N VAL A 38 16.04 12.04 -0.14
CA VAL A 38 16.31 10.61 -0.37
C VAL A 38 15.97 10.27 -1.83
N PRO A 39 16.86 9.59 -2.57
CA PRO A 39 16.58 9.19 -3.94
C PRO A 39 15.26 8.38 -4.07
N PRO A 40 14.45 8.60 -5.12
CA PRO A 40 13.14 7.95 -5.24
C PRO A 40 13.19 6.41 -5.18
N ALA A 41 14.23 5.80 -5.75
CA ALA A 41 14.42 4.36 -5.71
C ALA A 41 14.65 3.84 -4.29
N THR A 42 15.50 4.50 -3.51
CA THR A 42 15.79 4.12 -2.11
C THR A 42 14.61 4.43 -1.19
N ALA A 43 13.91 5.55 -1.42
CA ALA A 43 12.71 5.89 -0.68
C ALA A 43 11.64 4.81 -0.88
N SER A 44 11.33 4.48 -2.13
CA SER A 44 10.35 3.42 -2.46
C SER A 44 10.72 2.08 -1.84
N ALA A 45 11.97 1.64 -1.99
CA ALA A 45 12.44 0.36 -1.43
C ALA A 45 12.33 0.33 0.10
N SER A 46 12.74 1.41 0.77
CA SER A 46 12.68 1.50 2.24
C SER A 46 11.24 1.51 2.78
N VAL A 47 10.33 2.20 2.09
CA VAL A 47 8.91 2.27 2.46
C VAL A 47 8.27 0.90 2.34
N HIS A 48 8.42 0.22 1.21
CA HIS A 48 7.84 -1.12 1.02
C HIS A 48 8.44 -2.13 2.00
N ALA A 49 9.75 -2.07 2.24
CA ALA A 49 10.40 -2.95 3.22
C ALA A 49 9.85 -2.73 4.63
N ALA A 50 9.68 -1.47 5.05
CA ALA A 50 9.10 -1.14 6.35
C ALA A 50 7.62 -1.55 6.43
N GLU A 51 6.86 -1.32 5.36
CA GLU A 51 5.42 -1.58 5.28
C GLU A 51 5.09 -3.07 5.44
N VAL A 52 5.98 -3.99 5.03
CA VAL A 52 5.82 -5.43 5.33
C VAL A 52 5.75 -5.68 6.83
N PHE A 53 6.67 -5.10 7.61
CA PHE A 53 6.71 -5.30 9.07
C PHE A 53 5.56 -4.59 9.77
N THR A 54 5.26 -3.35 9.36
CA THR A 54 4.23 -2.56 10.02
C THR A 54 2.83 -3.07 9.70
N THR A 55 2.58 -3.51 8.47
CA THR A 55 1.34 -4.18 8.08
C THR A 55 1.18 -5.53 8.80
N ALA A 56 2.26 -6.28 8.99
CA ALA A 56 2.22 -7.52 9.79
C ALA A 56 1.85 -7.22 11.25
N ALA A 57 2.40 -6.17 11.85
CA ALA A 57 2.04 -5.73 13.20
C ALA A 57 0.56 -5.30 13.28
N SER A 58 0.07 -4.51 12.32
CA SER A 58 -1.35 -4.13 12.21
C SER A 58 -2.26 -5.35 12.00
N ALA A 59 -1.87 -6.30 11.16
CA ALA A 59 -2.63 -7.55 10.96
C ALA A 59 -2.72 -8.36 12.26
N GLY A 60 -1.63 -8.41 13.03
CA GLY A 60 -1.60 -9.02 14.36
C GLY A 60 -2.59 -8.38 15.34
N SER A 61 -2.62 -7.04 15.42
CA SER A 61 -3.55 -6.34 16.32
C SER A 61 -5.02 -6.55 15.94
N HIS A 62 -5.35 -6.52 14.64
CA HIS A 62 -6.69 -6.83 14.15
C HIS A 62 -7.10 -8.29 14.43
N THR A 63 -6.15 -9.22 14.34
CA THR A 63 -6.39 -10.64 14.63
C THR A 63 -6.67 -10.86 16.11
N VAL A 64 -5.87 -10.25 17.00
CA VAL A 64 -6.08 -10.31 18.46
C VAL A 64 -7.44 -9.72 18.84
N ASN A 65 -7.84 -8.62 18.21
CA ASN A 65 -9.16 -8.02 18.40
C ASN A 65 -10.32 -8.77 17.73
N LYS A 66 -10.08 -9.96 17.14
CA LYS A 66 -11.09 -10.77 16.42
C LYS A 66 -11.80 -10.02 15.29
N ASN A 67 -11.14 -9.01 14.70
CA ASN A 67 -11.67 -8.17 13.64
C ASN A 67 -11.28 -8.67 12.23
N VAL A 68 -11.08 -9.98 12.09
CA VAL A 68 -10.60 -10.60 10.84
C VAL A 68 -11.63 -11.59 10.33
N ASN A 69 -12.10 -11.35 9.10
CA ASN A 69 -12.93 -12.31 8.38
C ASN A 69 -12.04 -13.29 7.60
N TRP A 70 -11.75 -14.44 8.20
CA TRP A 70 -10.89 -15.47 7.62
C TRP A 70 -11.39 -16.02 6.27
N LYS A 71 -12.70 -16.01 6.02
CA LYS A 71 -13.27 -16.45 4.73
C LYS A 71 -12.94 -15.48 3.59
N LEU A 72 -12.72 -14.20 3.90
CA LEU A 72 -12.26 -13.20 2.93
C LEU A 72 -10.74 -13.14 2.86
N PHE A 73 -10.09 -13.23 4.01
CA PHE A 73 -8.64 -13.10 4.11
C PHE A 73 -7.89 -14.14 3.26
N VAL A 74 -8.26 -15.42 3.37
CA VAL A 74 -7.53 -16.51 2.68
C VAL A 74 -7.51 -16.35 1.15
N PRO A 75 -8.64 -16.17 0.44
CA PRO A 75 -8.60 -15.99 -1.01
C PRO A 75 -7.89 -14.69 -1.42
N LEU A 76 -8.07 -13.58 -0.68
CA LEU A 76 -7.38 -12.32 -0.98
C LEU A 76 -5.86 -12.43 -0.76
N ALA A 77 -5.42 -13.11 0.30
CA ALA A 77 -4.02 -13.31 0.59
C ALA A 77 -3.35 -14.18 -0.48
N MET A 78 -3.98 -15.28 -0.88
CA MET A 78 -3.45 -16.14 -1.96
C MET A 78 -3.38 -15.38 -3.28
N GLY A 79 -4.45 -14.67 -3.68
CA GLY A 79 -4.48 -13.86 -4.88
C GLY A 79 -3.41 -12.76 -4.87
N GLY A 80 -3.29 -12.06 -3.74
CA GLY A 80 -2.28 -11.01 -3.55
C GLY A 80 -0.84 -11.53 -3.63
N VAL A 81 -0.55 -12.69 -3.03
CA VAL A 81 0.79 -13.31 -3.10
C VAL A 81 1.09 -13.73 -4.54
N VAL A 82 0.17 -14.43 -5.20
CA VAL A 82 0.38 -14.89 -6.58
C VAL A 82 0.51 -13.71 -7.54
N GLY A 83 -0.40 -12.72 -7.45
CA GLY A 83 -0.35 -11.51 -8.26
C GLY A 83 0.88 -10.66 -8.00
N GLY A 84 1.31 -10.54 -6.74
CA GLY A 84 2.54 -9.83 -6.37
C GLY A 84 3.80 -10.50 -6.93
N CYS A 85 3.92 -11.83 -6.78
CA CYS A 85 5.04 -12.59 -7.34
C CYS A 85 5.07 -12.54 -8.86
N LEU A 86 3.93 -12.75 -9.53
CA LEU A 86 3.82 -12.67 -10.98
C LEU A 86 4.11 -11.27 -11.49
N GLY A 87 3.56 -10.24 -10.86
CA GLY A 87 3.80 -8.84 -11.20
C GLY A 87 5.27 -8.46 -11.06
N ALA A 88 5.92 -8.84 -9.96
CA ALA A 88 7.35 -8.61 -9.75
C ALA A 88 8.20 -9.37 -10.79
N PHE A 89 7.87 -10.63 -11.08
CA PHE A 89 8.58 -11.42 -12.10
C PHE A 89 8.47 -10.78 -13.48
N VAL A 90 7.26 -10.40 -13.91
CA VAL A 90 7.05 -9.73 -15.19
C VAL A 90 7.80 -8.40 -15.24
N LEU A 91 7.68 -7.58 -14.19
CA LEU A 91 8.29 -6.25 -14.18
C LEU A 91 9.82 -6.30 -14.17
N THR A 92 10.41 -7.27 -13.49
CA THR A 92 11.88 -7.46 -13.47
C THR A 92 12.43 -8.11 -14.75
N SER A 93 11.57 -8.74 -15.56
CA SER A 93 11.94 -9.36 -16.84
C SER A 93 11.95 -8.42 -18.04
N ILE A 94 11.36 -7.22 -17.92
CA ILE A 94 11.24 -6.23 -19.00
C ILE A 94 12.17 -5.05 -18.70
N ASP A 95 12.68 -4.40 -19.74
CA ASP A 95 13.47 -3.17 -19.60
C ASP A 95 12.66 -2.06 -18.90
N GLY A 96 13.21 -1.55 -17.80
CA GLY A 96 12.56 -0.55 -16.96
C GLY A 96 12.25 0.75 -17.70
N ASP A 97 13.07 1.13 -18.68
CA ASP A 97 12.86 2.37 -19.43
C ASP A 97 11.63 2.30 -20.36
N LEU A 98 11.27 1.11 -20.83
CA LEU A 98 10.07 0.89 -21.63
C LEU A 98 8.80 0.90 -20.77
N VAL A 99 8.88 0.41 -19.52
CA VAL A 99 7.71 0.26 -18.64
C VAL A 99 7.42 1.52 -17.82
N LYS A 100 8.47 2.31 -17.51
CA LYS A 100 8.38 3.56 -16.73
C LYS A 100 7.28 4.54 -17.19
N PRO A 101 7.11 4.86 -18.49
CA PRO A 101 6.05 5.78 -18.92
C PRO A 101 4.65 5.23 -18.67
N TRP A 102 4.44 3.92 -18.82
CA TRP A 102 3.15 3.27 -18.55
C TRP A 102 2.79 3.28 -17.07
N ILE A 103 3.75 2.96 -16.19
CA ILE A 103 3.55 3.03 -14.73
C ILE A 103 3.26 4.47 -14.31
N THR A 104 4.03 5.43 -14.83
CA THR A 104 3.85 6.84 -14.49
C THR A 104 2.47 7.35 -14.92
N ALA A 105 2.01 6.98 -16.12
CA ALA A 105 0.67 7.33 -16.59
C ALA A 105 -0.43 6.70 -15.72
N TYR A 106 -0.28 5.42 -15.39
CA TYR A 106 -1.22 4.72 -14.49
C TYR A 106 -1.31 5.40 -13.12
N LEU A 107 -0.16 5.69 -12.49
CA LEU A 107 -0.11 6.37 -11.19
C LEU A 107 -0.69 7.78 -11.26
N ALA A 108 -0.44 8.53 -12.35
CA ALA A 108 -1.02 9.85 -12.54
C ALA A 108 -2.56 9.79 -12.65
N ILE A 109 -3.10 8.82 -13.40
CA ILE A 109 -4.55 8.60 -13.49
C ILE A 109 -5.11 8.24 -12.11
N MET A 110 -4.50 7.30 -11.39
CA MET A 110 -4.95 6.90 -10.07
C MET A 110 -4.92 8.06 -9.06
N GLY A 111 -3.88 8.89 -9.08
CA GLY A 111 -3.80 10.11 -8.28
C GLY A 111 -4.95 11.06 -8.59
N GLY A 112 -5.26 11.30 -9.87
CA GLY A 112 -6.41 12.08 -10.30
C GLY A 112 -7.75 11.49 -9.83
N VAL A 113 -7.92 10.17 -9.92
CA VAL A 113 -9.12 9.46 -9.43
C VAL A 113 -9.27 9.61 -7.92
N ILE A 114 -8.18 9.50 -7.16
CA ILE A 114 -8.20 9.68 -5.70
C ILE A 114 -8.61 11.10 -5.34
N ILE A 115 -8.05 12.13 -5.98
CA ILE A 115 -8.42 13.54 -5.76
C ILE A 115 -9.90 13.77 -6.12
N TRP A 116 -10.37 13.21 -7.24
CA TRP A 116 -11.77 13.31 -7.65
C TRP A 116 -12.73 12.61 -6.69
N ARG A 117 -12.36 11.44 -6.16
CA ARG A 117 -13.14 10.74 -5.13
C ARG A 117 -13.10 11.46 -3.78
N ALA A 118 -11.97 12.04 -3.40
CA ALA A 118 -11.86 12.80 -2.15
C ALA A 118 -12.76 14.05 -2.16
N THR A 119 -12.91 14.70 -3.32
CA THR A 119 -13.80 15.87 -3.48
C THR A 119 -15.28 15.50 -3.61
N ARG A 120 -15.61 14.26 -3.98
CA ARG A 120 -17.00 13.75 -4.02
C ARG A 120 -17.22 12.72 -2.91
N GLN A 121 -17.79 13.16 -1.78
CA GLN A 121 -18.13 12.28 -0.65
C GLN A 121 -18.73 10.96 -1.13
N THR A 122 -17.91 9.92 -1.16
CA THR A 122 -18.30 8.64 -1.72
C THR A 122 -18.92 7.85 -0.57
N ARG A 123 -20.24 7.61 -0.63
CA ARG A 123 -20.90 6.71 0.34
C ARG A 123 -20.18 5.35 0.31
N ALA A 124 -19.78 4.87 1.48
CA ALA A 124 -19.22 3.53 1.63
C ALA A 124 -20.22 2.50 1.06
N ARG A 125 -19.83 1.82 -0.03
CA ARG A 125 -20.62 0.71 -0.56
C ARG A 125 -20.31 -0.51 0.28
N ILE A 126 -21.32 -1.04 0.96
CA ILE A 126 -21.21 -2.32 1.66
C ILE A 126 -21.17 -3.40 0.59
N PHE A 127 -19.98 -3.91 0.27
CA PHE A 127 -19.83 -5.03 -0.65
C PHE A 127 -20.21 -6.34 0.06
N PRO A 128 -21.18 -7.11 -0.46
CA PRO A 128 -21.54 -8.39 0.13
C PRO A 128 -20.39 -9.39 -0.02
N VAL A 129 -20.00 -10.00 1.11
CA VAL A 129 -18.93 -11.02 1.27
C VAL A 129 -19.00 -12.15 0.22
N ARG A 130 -20.20 -12.45 -0.29
CA ARG A 130 -20.47 -13.51 -1.28
C ARG A 130 -19.88 -13.21 -2.67
N PHE A 131 -19.64 -11.94 -3.00
CA PHE A 131 -19.05 -11.50 -4.28
C PHE A 131 -17.54 -11.22 -4.18
N ALA A 132 -16.89 -11.60 -3.08
CA ALA A 132 -15.44 -11.43 -2.90
C ALA A 132 -14.60 -12.58 -3.47
N GLY A 133 -15.23 -13.70 -3.86
CA GLY A 133 -14.55 -14.82 -4.51
C GLY A 133 -13.72 -14.45 -5.76
N PRO A 134 -14.20 -13.57 -6.67
CA PRO A 134 -13.41 -13.12 -7.82
C PRO A 134 -12.25 -12.18 -7.44
N LEU A 135 -12.31 -11.48 -6.31
CA LEU A 135 -11.27 -10.52 -5.91
C LEU A 135 -9.96 -11.19 -5.43
N GLY A 136 -10.00 -12.48 -5.10
CA GLY A 136 -8.80 -13.27 -4.80
C GLY A 136 -8.24 -14.01 -6.02
N VAL A 137 -8.89 -13.94 -7.18
CA VAL A 137 -8.50 -14.63 -8.42
C VAL A 137 -8.17 -13.62 -9.54
N VAL A 138 -8.67 -12.39 -9.45
CA VAL A 138 -8.35 -11.25 -10.32
C VAL A 138 -7.19 -10.46 -9.74
#